data_AF-A0A8C9GNA7-F1
#
_entry.id   AF-A0A8C9GNA7-F1
#
_cell.length_a   1.000
_cell.length_b   1.000
_cell.length_c   1.000
_cell.angle_alpha   90.00
_cell.angle_beta   90.00
_cell.angle_gamma   90.00
#
_symmetry.space_group_name_H-M   'P 1'
#
loop_
_entity.id
_entity.type
_entity.pdbx_description
1 polymer ?
#
loop_
_entity_poly.entity_id
_entity_poly.type
_entity_poly.pdbx_seq_one_letter_code
_entity_poly.pdbx_strand_id
1 'polypeptide(L)'
;MENCSAASTFLTDSLELELGTEWCKPPYFSCAVDNRGGGKHFSGESYLCSGALKRLILNLDPLPTNFEEDTLEIFGIQWVTETALVNSSRELFHLFRQQLYNLETLLQSSCDFGKVSTLHCKADNIRQQCVLFLHYVKVFIFRYLKVQNAESHVPVHPYEALEAQLPSVLIDELHGLLLYIGHLSELPSINIGAFVNQNQIKL
;
A
#
# COMPACT_ATOMS: atom_id res chain seq x y z
N MET A 1 20.28 2.87 -43.51
CA MET A 1 20.61 1.97 -42.40
C MET A 1 20.05 2.61 -41.15
N GLU A 2 18.84 2.20 -40.79
CA GLU A 2 18.11 2.68 -39.62
C GLU A 2 18.32 1.74 -38.43
N ASN A 3 18.19 2.36 -37.25
CA ASN A 3 17.77 1.80 -35.97
C ASN A 3 18.75 0.97 -35.14
N CYS A 4 19.42 1.67 -34.22
CA CYS A 4 19.66 1.22 -32.86
C CYS A 4 19.49 2.41 -31.88
N SER A 5 18.25 2.77 -31.54
CA SER A 5 17.96 3.78 -30.48
C SER A 5 16.66 3.49 -29.73
N ALA A 6 16.31 2.21 -29.54
CA ALA A 6 15.11 1.81 -28.79
C ALA A 6 15.41 1.26 -27.38
N ALA A 7 16.67 0.97 -27.04
CA ALA A 7 17.03 0.32 -25.77
C ALA A 7 17.27 1.30 -24.60
N SER A 8 17.45 2.60 -24.87
CA SER A 8 17.81 3.58 -23.83
C SER A 8 16.61 4.11 -23.04
N THR A 9 15.42 4.12 -23.63
CA THR A 9 14.20 4.68 -23.03
C THR A 9 13.57 3.72 -22.00
N PHE A 10 13.61 2.41 -22.24
CA PHE A 10 13.04 1.41 -21.33
C PHE A 10 13.75 1.30 -19.97
N LEU A 11 15.06 1.57 -19.94
CA LEU A 11 15.86 1.52 -18.71
C LEU A 11 15.68 2.77 -17.84
N THR A 12 15.42 3.92 -18.47
CA THR A 12 15.17 5.17 -17.75
C THR A 12 13.77 5.17 -17.15
N ASP A 13 12.74 4.72 -17.88
CA ASP A 13 11.39 4.54 -17.34
C ASP A 13 11.37 3.55 -16.15
N SER A 14 12.16 2.47 -16.20
CA SER A 14 12.24 1.49 -15.11
C SER A 14 12.92 2.04 -13.86
N LEU A 15 13.95 2.88 -14.01
CA LEU A 15 14.67 3.49 -12.88
C LEU A 15 13.89 4.67 -12.27
N GLU A 16 13.18 5.44 -13.08
CA GLU A 16 12.27 6.50 -12.61
C GLU A 16 11.05 5.90 -11.91
N LEU A 17 10.52 4.78 -12.41
CA LEU A 17 9.50 3.99 -11.72
C LEU A 17 10.04 3.41 -10.40
N GLU A 18 11.27 2.86 -10.37
CA GLU A 18 11.87 2.33 -9.15
C GLU A 18 12.08 3.40 -8.07
N LEU A 19 12.58 4.61 -8.42
CA LEU A 19 12.67 5.74 -7.48
C LEU A 19 11.30 6.28 -7.08
N GLY A 20 10.35 6.34 -8.02
CA GLY A 20 8.98 6.78 -7.79
C GLY A 20 8.17 5.84 -6.89
N THR A 21 8.62 4.60 -6.68
CA THR A 21 7.88 3.57 -5.95
C THR A 21 8.53 3.17 -4.62
N GLU A 22 9.69 3.74 -4.24
CA GLU A 22 10.38 3.37 -2.99
C GLU A 22 9.52 3.60 -1.74
N TRP A 23 8.70 4.66 -1.74
CA TRP A 23 7.77 4.97 -0.65
C TRP A 23 6.49 4.13 -0.70
N CYS A 24 6.20 3.43 -1.80
CA CYS A 24 5.12 2.46 -1.93
C CYS A 24 5.55 1.04 -1.54
N LYS A 25 6.81 0.85 -1.12
CA LYS A 25 7.24 -0.42 -0.51
C LYS A 25 6.47 -0.61 0.81
N PRO A 26 5.91 -1.81 1.07
CA PRO A 26 5.21 -2.08 2.31
C PRO A 26 6.15 -1.82 3.49
N PRO A 27 5.72 -1.03 4.50
CA PRO A 27 6.57 -0.73 5.64
C PRO A 27 6.91 -2.03 6.35
N TYR A 28 8.20 -2.34 6.45
CA TYR A 28 8.66 -3.50 7.19
C TYR A 28 9.18 -3.04 8.55
N PHE A 29 8.54 -3.56 9.60
CA PHE A 29 9.10 -3.46 10.95
C PHE A 29 10.18 -4.52 11.07
N SER A 30 11.44 -4.10 10.85
CA SER A 30 12.59 -4.94 11.11
C SER A 30 13.50 -4.28 12.14
N CYS A 31 13.73 -5.00 13.23
CA CYS A 31 14.80 -4.72 14.18
C CYS A 31 16.12 -5.38 13.74
N ALA A 32 16.17 -5.97 12.55
CA ALA A 32 17.38 -6.61 12.05
C ALA A 32 18.44 -5.54 11.78
N VAL A 33 19.58 -5.72 12.43
CA VAL A 33 20.77 -4.92 12.25
C VAL A 33 21.41 -5.34 10.94
N ASP A 34 21.74 -4.39 10.07
CA ASP A 34 22.50 -4.66 8.86
C ASP A 34 23.96 -4.91 9.23
N ASN A 35 24.35 -6.18 9.17
CA ASN A 35 25.71 -6.61 9.49
C ASN A 35 26.70 -6.38 8.33
N ARG A 36 26.27 -5.87 7.17
CA ARG A 36 27.16 -5.69 6.00
C ARG A 36 28.21 -4.59 6.18
N GLY A 37 28.04 -3.70 7.16
CA GLY A 37 28.90 -2.51 7.34
C GLY A 37 29.69 -2.43 8.65
N GLY A 38 29.80 -3.50 9.44
CA GLY A 38 30.57 -3.51 10.70
C GLY A 38 30.00 -2.64 11.84
N GLY A 39 28.87 -1.96 11.63
CA GLY A 39 28.16 -1.16 12.63
C GLY A 39 26.81 -1.78 13.01
N LYS A 40 26.33 -1.51 14.23
CA LYS A 40 25.01 -1.94 14.70
C LYS A 40 23.89 -1.01 14.21
N HIS A 41 23.79 -0.79 12.90
CA HIS A 41 22.77 0.09 12.32
C HIS A 41 21.59 -0.74 11.81
N PHE A 42 20.37 -0.22 11.95
CA PHE A 42 19.21 -0.86 11.31
C PHE A 42 19.33 -0.72 9.79
N SER A 43 18.67 -1.63 9.06
CA SER A 43 18.56 -1.55 7.61
C SER A 43 18.02 -0.17 7.18
N GLY A 44 18.63 0.45 6.17
CA GLY A 44 18.32 1.82 5.74
C GLY A 44 16.86 2.04 5.33
N GLU A 45 16.22 1.02 4.74
CA GLU A 45 14.80 1.09 4.34
C GLU A 45 13.83 0.77 5.50
N SER A 46 14.34 0.49 6.71
CA SER A 46 13.51 0.08 7.85
C SER A 46 12.69 1.25 8.42
N TYR A 47 11.57 0.93 9.05
CA TYR A 47 10.71 1.92 9.68
C TYR A 47 11.41 2.77 10.76
N LEU A 48 12.46 2.22 11.38
CA LEU A 48 13.28 2.90 12.39
C LEU A 48 14.35 3.83 11.76
N CYS A 49 14.92 3.46 10.61
CA CYS A 49 15.93 4.26 9.92
C CYS A 49 15.36 5.34 8.99
N SER A 50 14.21 5.09 8.35
CA SER A 50 13.54 6.03 7.42
C SER A 50 13.04 7.33 8.08
N GLY A 51 13.05 7.39 9.41
CA GLY A 51 12.50 8.49 10.19
C GLY A 51 10.97 8.56 10.20
N ALA A 52 10.28 7.59 9.58
CA ALA A 52 8.82 7.52 9.54
C ALA A 52 8.22 7.47 10.96
N LEU A 53 8.75 6.62 11.84
CA LEU A 53 8.33 6.56 13.24
C LEU A 53 8.58 7.88 13.98
N LYS A 54 9.74 8.51 13.76
CA LYS A 54 10.09 9.78 14.41
C LYS A 54 9.10 10.87 14.01
N ARG A 55 8.75 10.99 12.73
CA ARG A 55 7.75 11.96 12.25
C ARG A 55 6.39 11.71 12.90
N LEU A 56 5.95 10.46 12.94
CA LEU A 56 4.67 10.08 13.54
C LEU A 56 4.61 10.44 15.04
N ILE A 57 5.64 10.09 15.82
CA ILE A 57 5.70 10.43 17.27
C ILE A 57 5.70 11.94 17.50
N LEU A 58 6.36 12.69 16.61
CA LEU A 58 6.46 14.15 16.71
C LEU A 58 5.26 14.88 16.09
N ASN A 59 4.23 14.15 15.65
CA ASN A 59 3.08 14.71 14.92
C ASN A 59 3.51 15.61 13.75
N LEU A 60 4.49 15.14 12.98
CA LEU A 60 4.95 15.77 11.74
C LEU A 60 4.33 15.08 10.54
N ASP A 61 4.35 15.78 9.40
CA ASP A 61 3.87 15.24 8.13
C ASP A 61 4.53 13.88 7.85
N PRO A 62 3.75 12.81 7.69
CA PRO A 62 4.31 11.48 7.55
C PRO A 62 5.01 11.25 6.21
N LEU A 63 4.65 11.98 5.13
CA LEU A 63 5.26 11.93 3.80
C LEU A 63 5.26 13.34 3.16
N PRO A 64 6.14 14.26 3.60
CA PRO A 64 6.07 15.67 3.25
C PRO A 64 6.25 15.98 1.76
N THR A 65 6.88 15.10 0.99
CA THR A 65 7.19 15.28 -0.43
C THR A 65 6.26 14.48 -1.36
N ASN A 66 5.20 13.87 -0.82
CA ASN A 66 4.27 13.04 -1.58
C ASN A 66 2.87 13.63 -1.51
N PHE A 67 2.05 13.32 -2.53
CA PHE A 67 0.66 13.79 -2.64
C PHE A 67 0.57 15.32 -2.61
N GLU A 68 1.48 16.00 -3.31
CA GLU A 68 1.45 17.45 -3.46
C GLU A 68 0.58 17.87 -4.65
N GLU A 69 0.33 16.95 -5.60
CA GLU A 69 -0.49 17.20 -6.77
C GLU A 69 -1.98 17.32 -6.42
N ASP A 70 -2.70 18.16 -7.17
CA ASP A 70 -4.16 18.34 -7.04
C ASP A 70 -4.95 17.04 -7.30
N THR A 71 -4.36 16.15 -8.10
CA THR A 71 -4.94 14.85 -8.42
C THR A 71 -3.93 13.74 -8.27
N LEU A 72 -4.41 12.56 -7.89
CA LEU A 72 -3.61 11.35 -7.76
C LEU A 72 -4.38 10.16 -8.35
N GLU A 73 -3.66 9.14 -8.80
CA GLU A 73 -4.25 7.90 -9.31
C GLU A 73 -4.30 6.85 -8.19
N ILE A 74 -5.49 6.34 -7.88
CA ILE A 74 -5.70 5.22 -6.97
C ILE A 74 -6.56 4.18 -7.68
N PHE A 75 -6.10 2.93 -7.68
CA PHE A 75 -6.79 1.79 -8.29
C PHE A 75 -7.17 2.00 -9.77
N GLY A 76 -6.32 2.69 -10.53
CA GLY A 76 -6.54 2.97 -11.96
C GLY A 76 -7.53 4.11 -12.25
N ILE A 77 -7.90 4.90 -11.23
CA ILE A 77 -8.85 6.01 -11.33
C ILE A 77 -8.19 7.28 -10.80
N GLN A 78 -8.41 8.41 -11.47
CA GLN A 78 -7.90 9.71 -11.05
C GLN A 78 -8.85 10.37 -10.03
N TRP A 79 -8.31 10.81 -8.90
CA TRP A 79 -9.02 11.37 -7.77
C TRP A 79 -8.49 12.76 -7.41
N VAL A 80 -9.35 13.64 -6.90
CA VAL A 80 -8.92 14.94 -6.34
C VAL A 80 -8.33 14.72 -4.95
N THR A 81 -7.04 15.01 -4.79
CA THR A 81 -6.23 14.64 -3.61
C THR A 81 -6.88 15.10 -2.30
N GLU A 82 -7.28 16.35 -2.23
CA GLU A 82 -7.81 16.98 -1.01
C GLU A 82 -9.23 16.53 -0.62
N THR A 83 -10.04 16.05 -1.58
CA THR A 83 -11.48 15.84 -1.33
C THR A 83 -11.96 14.41 -1.57
N ALA A 84 -11.16 13.57 -2.23
CA ALA A 84 -11.59 12.22 -2.62
C ALA A 84 -11.99 11.35 -1.43
N LEU A 85 -11.26 11.41 -0.33
CA LEU A 85 -11.60 10.61 0.86
C LEU A 85 -12.91 11.07 1.51
N VAL A 86 -13.23 12.37 1.49
CA VAL A 86 -14.51 12.90 2.00
C VAL A 86 -15.66 12.50 1.08
N ASN A 87 -15.48 12.72 -0.22
CA ASN A 87 -16.54 12.54 -1.22
C ASN A 87 -16.85 11.06 -1.51
N SER A 88 -15.82 10.21 -1.49
CA SER A 88 -15.89 8.84 -2.02
C SER A 88 -15.23 7.80 -1.11
N SER A 89 -15.21 8.02 0.22
CA SER A 89 -14.66 7.08 1.20
C SER A 89 -15.08 5.63 0.92
N ARG A 90 -16.38 5.34 0.92
CA ARG A 90 -16.91 3.98 0.74
C ARG A 90 -16.47 3.34 -0.57
N GLU A 91 -16.44 4.11 -1.65
CA GLU A 91 -16.02 3.64 -2.97
C GLU A 91 -14.53 3.30 -2.99
N LEU A 92 -13.68 4.18 -2.46
CA LEU A 92 -12.24 3.94 -2.35
C LEU A 92 -11.93 2.69 -1.51
N PHE A 93 -12.61 2.50 -0.38
CA PHE A 93 -12.45 1.31 0.45
C PHE A 93 -13.05 0.05 -0.19
N HIS A 94 -14.09 0.18 -1.02
CA HIS A 94 -14.59 -0.93 -1.82
C HIS A 94 -13.57 -1.37 -2.87
N LEU A 95 -12.95 -0.44 -3.59
CA LEU A 95 -11.87 -0.72 -4.54
C LEU A 95 -10.68 -1.39 -3.84
N PHE A 96 -10.31 -0.94 -2.64
CA PHE A 96 -9.28 -1.61 -1.85
C PHE A 96 -9.64 -3.07 -1.55
N ARG A 97 -10.87 -3.33 -1.09
CA ARG A 97 -11.35 -4.70 -0.82
C ARG A 97 -11.38 -5.54 -2.09
N GLN A 98 -11.71 -4.95 -3.23
CA GLN A 98 -11.65 -5.62 -4.52
C GLN A 98 -10.21 -6.06 -4.83
N GLN A 99 -9.20 -5.24 -4.53
CA GLN A 99 -7.80 -5.64 -4.69
C GLN A 99 -7.41 -6.78 -3.73
N LEU A 100 -7.88 -6.78 -2.49
CA LEU A 100 -7.67 -7.90 -1.57
C LEU A 100 -8.33 -9.19 -2.07
N TYR A 101 -9.56 -9.11 -2.57
CA TYR A 101 -10.24 -10.25 -3.17
C TYR A 101 -9.47 -10.78 -4.40
N ASN A 102 -8.98 -9.89 -5.27
CA ASN A 102 -8.13 -10.28 -6.39
C ASN A 102 -6.90 -11.05 -5.89
N LEU A 103 -6.23 -10.57 -4.84
CA LEU A 103 -5.09 -11.26 -4.22
C LEU A 103 -5.47 -12.65 -3.71
N GLU A 104 -6.63 -12.79 -3.08
CA GLU A 104 -7.16 -14.07 -2.61
C GLU A 104 -7.41 -15.06 -3.77
N THR A 105 -7.98 -14.59 -4.88
CA THR A 105 -8.20 -15.44 -6.06
C THR A 105 -6.90 -15.88 -6.72
N LEU A 106 -5.83 -15.08 -6.63
CA LEU A 106 -4.50 -15.48 -7.11
C LEU A 106 -3.98 -16.70 -6.31
N LEU A 107 -4.25 -16.77 -5.01
CA LEU A 107 -3.86 -17.91 -4.16
C LEU A 107 -4.59 -19.21 -4.54
N GLN A 108 -5.83 -19.10 -5.00
CA GLN A 108 -6.66 -20.25 -5.39
C GLN A 108 -6.33 -20.79 -6.80
N SER A 109 -5.53 -20.07 -7.58
CA SER A 109 -5.12 -20.51 -8.91
C SER A 109 -4.07 -21.64 -8.83
N SER A 110 -4.30 -22.75 -9.54
CA SER A 110 -3.36 -23.88 -9.57
C SER A 110 -2.04 -23.46 -10.21
N CYS A 111 -0.94 -23.54 -9.46
CA CYS A 111 0.39 -23.09 -9.92
C CYS A 111 1.03 -24.07 -10.92
N ASP A 112 0.98 -23.73 -12.21
CA ASP A 112 1.99 -24.19 -13.16
C ASP A 112 3.29 -23.41 -12.90
N PHE A 113 4.44 -24.08 -12.72
CA PHE A 113 5.73 -23.41 -12.46
C PHE A 113 6.08 -22.32 -13.49
N GLY A 114 5.63 -22.46 -14.74
CA GLY A 114 5.83 -21.46 -15.80
C GLY A 114 5.06 -20.14 -15.61
N LYS A 115 4.07 -20.09 -14.71
CA LYS A 115 3.24 -18.90 -14.44
C LYS A 115 3.56 -18.22 -13.11
N VAL A 116 4.41 -18.82 -12.27
CA VAL A 116 4.71 -18.36 -10.90
C VAL A 116 5.27 -16.93 -10.89
N SER A 117 6.17 -16.59 -11.81
CA SER A 117 6.71 -15.22 -11.93
C SER A 117 5.61 -14.19 -12.21
N THR A 118 4.70 -14.49 -13.13
CA THR A 118 3.58 -13.60 -13.48
C THR A 118 2.60 -13.43 -12.32
N LEU A 119 2.39 -14.49 -11.53
CA LEU A 119 1.54 -14.45 -10.35
C LEU A 119 2.14 -13.56 -9.25
N HIS A 120 3.45 -13.68 -9.02
CA HIS A 120 4.17 -12.83 -8.08
C HIS A 120 4.17 -11.37 -8.50
N CYS A 121 4.40 -11.05 -9.78
CA CYS A 121 4.33 -9.67 -10.26
C CYS A 121 2.94 -9.06 -10.05
N LYS A 122 1.86 -9.82 -10.31
CA LYS A 122 0.48 -9.36 -10.07
C LYS A 122 0.20 -9.14 -8.58
N ALA A 123 0.62 -10.08 -7.74
CA ALA A 123 0.45 -9.97 -6.29
C ALA A 123 1.23 -8.78 -5.71
N ASP A 124 2.45 -8.53 -6.21
CA ASP A 124 3.26 -7.37 -5.82
C ASP A 124 2.61 -6.05 -6.25
N ASN A 125 2.11 -5.96 -7.49
CA ASN A 125 1.40 -4.78 -7.96
C ASN A 125 0.14 -4.48 -7.12
N ILE A 126 -0.67 -5.50 -6.83
CA ILE A 126 -1.83 -5.36 -5.92
C ILE A 126 -1.39 -4.80 -4.56
N ARG A 127 -0.32 -5.38 -3.98
CA ARG A 127 0.20 -4.92 -2.69
C ARG A 127 0.64 -3.47 -2.74
N GLN A 128 1.35 -3.05 -3.79
CA GLN A 128 1.78 -1.66 -3.97
C GLN A 128 0.59 -0.71 -4.05
N GLN A 129 -0.46 -1.05 -4.79
CA GLN A 129 -1.68 -0.25 -4.87
C GLN A 129 -2.38 -0.11 -3.50
N CYS A 130 -2.44 -1.19 -2.72
CA CYS A 130 -2.97 -1.14 -1.36
C CYS A 130 -2.10 -0.25 -0.44
N VAL A 131 -0.77 -0.35 -0.52
CA VAL A 131 0.15 0.48 0.29
C VAL A 131 0.02 1.95 -0.09
N LEU A 132 -0.04 2.27 -1.39
CA LEU A 132 -0.27 3.60 -1.91
C LEU A 132 -1.55 4.22 -1.31
N PHE A 133 -2.66 3.48 -1.34
CA PHE A 133 -3.92 3.93 -0.74
C PHE A 133 -3.80 4.18 0.77
N LEU A 134 -3.16 3.30 1.53
CA LEU A 134 -2.98 3.49 2.96
C LEU A 134 -2.07 4.69 3.28
N HIS A 135 -1.07 4.95 2.44
CA HIS A 135 -0.26 6.16 2.54
C HIS A 135 -1.07 7.41 2.25
N TYR A 136 -1.94 7.38 1.23
CA TYR A 136 -2.87 8.46 0.95
C TYR A 136 -3.77 8.73 2.17
N VAL A 137 -4.42 7.71 2.74
CA VAL A 137 -5.27 7.87 3.94
C VAL A 137 -4.48 8.47 5.11
N LYS A 138 -3.25 7.98 5.35
CA LYS A 138 -2.39 8.50 6.42
C LYS A 138 -2.04 9.98 6.23
N VAL A 139 -1.67 10.38 5.01
CA VAL A 139 -1.35 11.77 4.67
C VAL A 139 -2.60 12.64 4.73
N PHE A 140 -3.73 12.12 4.26
CA PHE A 140 -5.01 12.81 4.30
C PHE A 140 -5.41 13.17 5.73
N ILE A 141 -5.33 12.20 6.65
CA ILE A 141 -5.63 12.40 8.06
C ILE A 141 -4.75 13.51 8.65
N PHE A 142 -3.46 13.53 8.29
CA PHE A 142 -2.54 14.54 8.80
C PHE A 142 -2.81 15.94 8.25
N ARG A 143 -3.04 16.07 6.94
CA ARG A 143 -3.10 17.36 6.24
C ARG A 143 -4.49 17.99 6.24
N TYR A 144 -5.54 17.19 6.10
CA TYR A 144 -6.88 17.68 5.75
C TYR A 144 -7.93 17.37 6.81
N LEU A 145 -7.77 16.32 7.61
CA LEU A 145 -8.77 15.96 8.61
C LEU A 145 -8.77 16.96 9.78
N LYS A 146 -9.79 17.82 9.83
CA LYS A 146 -10.04 18.72 10.95
C LYS A 146 -11.02 18.06 11.92
N VAL A 147 -10.57 17.82 13.15
CA VAL A 147 -11.47 17.38 14.23
C VAL A 147 -12.23 18.61 14.74
N GLN A 148 -13.53 18.68 14.44
CA GLN A 148 -14.37 19.76 14.95
C GLN A 148 -14.56 19.60 16.47
N ASN A 149 -14.30 20.66 17.23
CA ASN A 149 -14.57 20.68 18.67
C ASN A 149 -16.08 20.70 18.91
N ALA A 150 -16.53 20.05 19.98
CA ALA A 150 -17.95 19.89 20.35
C ALA A 150 -18.72 21.22 20.59
N GLU A 151 -18.02 22.36 20.58
CA GLU A 151 -18.59 23.71 20.71
C GLU A 151 -18.89 24.38 19.35
N SER A 152 -18.56 23.71 18.24
CA SER A 152 -18.75 24.27 16.90
C SER A 152 -20.19 24.14 16.40
N HIS A 153 -20.63 25.18 15.67
CA HIS A 153 -21.96 25.29 15.08
C HIS A 153 -22.33 24.05 14.23
N VAL A 154 -23.63 23.73 14.20
CA VAL A 154 -24.20 22.71 13.31
C VAL A 154 -23.70 22.96 11.88
N PRO A 155 -23.17 21.93 11.17
CA PRO A 155 -22.67 22.09 9.80
C PRO A 155 -23.70 22.78 8.92
N VAL A 156 -23.32 23.88 8.28
CA VAL A 156 -24.23 24.69 7.47
C VAL A 156 -24.22 24.19 6.03
N HIS A 157 -23.10 23.63 5.58
CA HIS A 157 -22.93 23.13 4.23
C HIS A 157 -22.92 21.58 4.17
N PRO A 158 -23.54 20.94 3.15
CA PRO A 158 -23.57 19.47 3.03
C PRO A 158 -22.19 18.80 3.03
N TYR A 159 -21.19 19.47 2.45
CA TYR A 159 -19.80 18.97 2.46
C TYR A 159 -19.20 18.97 3.87
N GLU A 160 -19.45 20.00 4.68
CA GLU A 160 -18.98 20.05 6.08
C GLU A 160 -19.60 18.92 6.91
N ALA A 161 -20.84 18.52 6.59
CA ALA A 161 -21.49 17.39 7.24
C ALA A 161 -20.83 16.05 6.88
N LEU A 162 -20.32 15.89 5.65
CA LEU A 162 -19.53 14.72 5.24
C LEU A 162 -18.16 14.70 5.93
N GLU A 163 -17.47 15.84 5.97
CA GLU A 163 -16.19 15.97 6.69
C GLU A 163 -16.33 15.63 8.17
N ALA A 164 -17.40 16.09 8.82
CA ALA A 164 -17.66 15.80 10.23
C ALA A 164 -17.89 14.31 10.51
N GLN A 165 -18.44 13.57 9.54
CA GLN A 165 -18.68 12.12 9.64
C GLN A 165 -17.46 11.28 9.21
N LEU A 166 -16.51 11.88 8.50
CA LEU A 166 -15.37 11.14 7.95
C LEU A 166 -14.57 10.37 9.02
N PRO A 167 -14.28 10.89 10.23
CA PRO A 167 -13.56 10.13 11.25
C PRO A 167 -14.21 8.80 11.60
N SER A 168 -15.53 8.76 11.79
CA SER A 168 -16.24 7.52 12.13
C SER A 168 -16.25 6.54 10.95
N VAL A 169 -16.49 7.05 9.74
CA VAL A 169 -16.43 6.24 8.52
C VAL A 169 -15.05 5.62 8.34
N LEU A 170 -13.97 6.39 8.53
CA LEU A 170 -12.60 5.87 8.42
C LEU A 170 -12.32 4.76 9.44
N ILE A 171 -12.77 4.91 10.69
CA ILE A 171 -12.60 3.87 11.71
C ILE A 171 -13.29 2.58 11.28
N ASP A 172 -14.55 2.67 10.85
CA ASP A 172 -15.34 1.50 10.44
C ASP A 172 -14.71 0.80 9.23
N GLU A 173 -14.31 1.58 8.21
CA GLU A 173 -13.73 1.08 6.98
C GLU A 173 -12.35 0.45 7.23
N LEU A 174 -11.47 1.11 7.99
CA LEU A 174 -10.14 0.58 8.36
C LEU A 174 -10.25 -0.65 9.26
N HIS A 175 -11.21 -0.69 10.17
CA HIS A 175 -11.46 -1.87 10.99
C HIS A 175 -11.91 -3.04 10.13
N GLY A 176 -12.81 -2.81 9.17
CA GLY A 176 -13.22 -3.83 8.20
C GLY A 176 -12.04 -4.35 7.36
N LEU A 177 -11.12 -3.48 6.95
CA LEU A 177 -9.89 -3.91 6.26
C LEU A 177 -8.99 -4.75 7.15
N LEU A 178 -8.81 -4.36 8.42
CA LEU A 178 -8.01 -5.11 9.38
C LEU A 178 -8.54 -6.54 9.56
N LEU A 179 -9.87 -6.69 9.69
CA LEU A 179 -10.51 -8.00 9.79
C LEU A 179 -10.32 -8.84 8.52
N TYR A 180 -10.48 -8.24 7.33
CA TYR A 180 -10.24 -8.94 6.07
C TYR A 180 -8.79 -9.42 5.96
N ILE A 181 -7.82 -8.55 6.24
CA ILE A 181 -6.39 -8.91 6.22
C ILE A 181 -6.09 -10.01 7.24
N GLY A 182 -6.72 -9.96 8.42
CA GLY A 182 -6.67 -11.04 9.41
C GLY A 182 -7.09 -12.37 8.82
N HIS A 183 -8.27 -12.43 8.19
CA HIS A 183 -8.74 -13.63 7.48
C HIS A 183 -7.75 -14.11 6.41
N LEU A 184 -7.19 -13.21 5.60
CA LEU A 184 -6.18 -13.57 4.60
C LEU A 184 -4.92 -14.18 5.22
N SER A 185 -4.53 -13.73 6.41
CA SER A 185 -3.36 -14.28 7.12
C SER A 185 -3.60 -15.67 7.70
N GLU A 186 -4.87 -16.03 7.93
CA GLU A 186 -5.30 -17.37 8.40
C GLU A 186 -5.44 -18.37 7.25
N LEU A 187 -5.51 -17.90 5.99
CA LEU A 187 -5.54 -18.79 4.84
C LEU A 187 -4.31 -19.69 4.85
N PRO A 188 -4.46 -20.97 4.47
CA PRO A 188 -3.34 -21.89 4.47
C PRO A 188 -2.25 -21.32 3.58
N SER A 189 -1.09 -21.04 4.19
CA SER A 189 0.13 -20.82 3.42
C SER A 189 0.38 -22.13 2.69
N ILE A 190 0.02 -22.19 1.41
CA ILE A 190 0.43 -23.28 0.53
C ILE A 190 1.94 -23.11 0.43
N ASN A 191 2.65 -23.69 1.39
CA ASN A 191 4.08 -23.86 1.35
C ASN A 191 4.34 -24.72 0.13
N ILE A 192 4.63 -24.06 -0.99
CA ILE A 192 5.26 -24.68 -2.16
C ILE A 192 6.60 -25.34 -1.73
N GLY A 193 7.07 -25.14 -0.48
CA GLY A 193 8.16 -25.86 0.16
C GLY A 193 7.87 -27.24 0.74
N ALA A 194 6.62 -27.74 0.75
CA ALA A 194 6.31 -29.12 1.15
C ALA A 194 6.15 -30.05 -0.07
N PHE A 195 7.00 -29.90 -1.10
CA PHE A 195 7.31 -31.05 -1.95
C PHE A 195 8.09 -32.05 -1.08
N VAL A 196 7.37 -32.88 -0.34
CA VAL A 196 7.90 -34.18 0.06
C VAL A 196 8.29 -34.86 -1.24
N ASN A 197 9.59 -34.96 -1.49
CA ASN A 197 10.16 -35.88 -2.46
C ASN A 197 9.67 -37.27 -2.10
N GLN A 198 8.48 -37.66 -2.57
CA GLN A 198 8.11 -39.05 -2.74
C GLN A 198 8.93 -39.57 -3.93
N ASN A 199 10.24 -39.72 -3.71
CA ASN A 199 11.03 -40.66 -4.45
C ASN A 199 10.43 -42.03 -4.13
N GLN A 200 9.42 -42.43 -4.90
CA GLN A 200 9.06 -43.83 -5.05
C GLN A 200 10.27 -44.52 -5.67
N ILE A 201 11.17 -45.00 -4.81
CA ILE A 201 12.09 -46.07 -5.16
C ILE A 201 11.18 -47.28 -5.46
N LYS A 202 10.87 -47.48 -6.74
CA LYS A 202 10.36 -48.76 -7.22
C LYS A 202 11.51 -49.76 -7.12
N LEU A 203 11.21 -50.90 -6.49
CA LEU A 203 12.06 -52.08 -6.34
C LEU A 203 12.78 -52.48 -7.63
#